data_AF-A0A529GEE8-F1
#
_entry.id   AF-A0A529GEE8-F1
#
_cell.length_a   1.000
_cell.length_b   1.000
_cell.length_c   1.000
_cell.angle_alpha   90.00
_cell.angle_beta   90.00
_cell.angle_gamma   90.00
#
_symmetry.space_group_name_H-M   'P 1'
#
loop_
_entity.id
_entity.type
_entity.pdbx_description
1 polymer ?
#
loop_
_entity_poly.entity_id
_entity_poly.type
_entity_poly.pdbx_seq_one_letter_code
_entity_poly.pdbx_strand_id
1 'polypeptide(L)'
;VYFEASRARSELTEQIDAIRDLLTAGGRTLGQGALCWLLSKGGNIHPIPGAKTPEQAVENAAAMEFGPLSETVMAEIETILQRPPEGEFRAR
;
A
#
# COMPACT_ATOMS: atom_id res chain seq x y z
N VAL A 1 -1.11 6.99 16.46
CA VAL A 1 -2.29 7.72 15.93
C VAL A 1 -1.91 8.30 14.58
N TYR A 2 -2.73 8.09 13.54
CA TYR A 2 -2.39 8.43 12.13
C TYR A 2 -2.77 9.87 11.72
N PHE A 3 -3.75 10.47 12.39
CA PHE A 3 -4.27 11.79 12.08
C PHE A 3 -4.17 12.72 13.31
N GLU A 4 -3.87 13.98 13.06
CA GLU A 4 -3.87 15.06 14.05
C GLU A 4 -4.65 16.24 13.48
N ALA A 5 -5.58 16.81 14.26
CA ALA A 5 -6.44 17.92 13.83
C ALA A 5 -7.08 17.71 12.43
N SER A 6 -7.59 16.50 12.18
CA SER A 6 -8.19 16.07 10.90
C SER A 6 -7.24 16.06 9.68
N ARG A 7 -5.93 16.11 9.90
CA ARG A 7 -4.89 15.98 8.87
C ARG A 7 -4.04 14.76 9.13
N ALA A 8 -3.53 14.15 8.06
CA ALA A 8 -2.49 13.13 8.22
C ALA A 8 -1.26 13.79 8.85
N ARG A 9 -0.59 13.08 9.75
CA ARG A 9 0.69 13.54 10.31
C ARG A 9 1.72 13.70 9.21
N SER A 10 2.51 14.78 9.25
CA SER A 10 3.50 15.08 8.21
C SER A 10 4.51 13.95 8.05
N GLU A 11 4.96 13.34 9.15
CA GLU A 11 5.95 12.26 9.09
C GLU A 11 5.41 11.01 8.36
N LEU A 12 4.09 10.79 8.36
CA LEU A 12 3.48 9.70 7.61
C LEU A 12 3.35 10.04 6.12
N THR A 13 3.00 11.28 5.80
CA THR A 13 2.93 11.74 4.41
C THR A 13 4.33 11.74 3.77
N GLU A 14 5.36 12.15 4.50
CA GLU A 14 6.76 12.10 4.05
C GLU A 14 7.21 10.66 3.77
N GLN A 15 6.84 9.69 4.62
CA GLN A 15 7.14 8.27 4.36
C GLN A 15 6.42 7.73 3.12
N ILE A 16 5.17 8.13 2.88
CA ILE A 16 4.43 7.76 1.65
C ILE A 16 5.13 8.35 0.43
N ASP A 17 5.54 9.61 0.50
CA ASP A 17 6.23 10.28 -0.60
C ASP A 17 7.59 9.63 -0.88
N ALA A 18 8.31 9.17 0.14
CA ALA A 18 9.60 8.49 -0.01
C ALA A 18 9.51 7.15 -0.78
N ILE A 19 8.37 6.46 -0.76
CA ILE A 19 8.17 5.20 -1.49
C ILE A 19 7.25 5.35 -2.71
N ARG A 20 6.80 6.58 -3.02
CA ARG A 20 5.79 6.84 -4.05
C ARG A 20 6.18 6.25 -5.40
N ASP A 21 7.42 6.46 -5.83
CA ASP A 21 7.90 6.01 -7.13
C ASP A 21 7.93 4.48 -7.24
N LEU A 22 8.26 3.78 -6.16
CA LEU A 22 8.24 2.32 -6.10
C LEU A 22 6.80 1.77 -6.22
N LEU A 23 5.85 2.46 -5.60
CA LEU A 23 4.43 2.10 -5.64
C LEU A 23 3.77 2.44 -6.99
N THR A 24 4.26 3.43 -7.73
CA THR A 24 3.65 3.88 -9.00
C THR A 24 4.39 3.41 -10.25
N ALA A 25 5.59 2.82 -10.12
CA ALA A 25 6.36 2.35 -11.26
C ALA A 25 5.55 1.44 -12.21
N GLY A 26 5.74 1.54 -13.52
CA GLY A 26 4.94 0.76 -14.46
C GLY A 26 3.48 1.23 -14.60
N GLY A 27 3.16 2.46 -14.16
CA GLY A 27 1.90 3.14 -14.49
C GLY A 27 0.76 2.95 -13.48
N ARG A 28 1.06 2.43 -12.29
CA ARG A 28 0.09 2.28 -11.20
C ARG A 28 -0.28 3.64 -10.61
N THR A 29 -1.54 3.81 -10.19
CA THR A 29 -1.86 4.87 -9.23
C THR A 29 -1.25 4.54 -7.86
N LEU A 30 -1.11 5.54 -6.99
CA LEU A 30 -0.62 5.30 -5.62
C LEU A 30 -1.51 4.29 -4.87
N GLY A 31 -2.83 4.40 -5.05
CA GLY A 31 -3.80 3.48 -4.44
C GLY A 31 -3.60 2.05 -4.92
N GLN A 32 -3.45 1.87 -6.24
CA GLN A 32 -3.15 0.56 -6.83
C GLN A 32 -1.83 -0.01 -6.31
N GLY A 33 -0.78 0.81 -6.24
CA GLY A 33 0.52 0.43 -5.67
C GLY A 33 0.40 -0.08 -4.23
N ALA A 34 -0.39 0.59 -3.39
CA ALA A 34 -0.64 0.17 -2.01
C ALA A 34 -1.43 -1.15 -1.93
N LEU A 35 -2.37 -1.38 -2.84
CA LEU A 35 -3.09 -2.66 -2.94
C LEU A 35 -2.15 -3.79 -3.39
N CYS A 36 -1.28 -3.52 -4.37
CA CYS A 36 -0.26 -4.46 -4.82
C CYS A 36 0.74 -4.80 -3.71
N TRP A 37 1.11 -3.82 -2.88
CA TRP A 37 1.94 -4.04 -1.69
C TRP A 37 1.28 -5.05 -0.73
N LEU A 38 -0.03 -4.93 -0.47
CA LEU A 38 -0.77 -5.88 0.37
C LEU A 38 -0.81 -7.28 -0.25
N LEU A 39 -1.06 -7.39 -1.56
CA LEU A 39 -1.05 -8.68 -2.27
C LEU A 39 0.30 -9.40 -2.16
N SER A 40 1.39 -8.65 -2.03
CA SER A 40 2.76 -9.19 -1.92
C SER A 40 3.06 -9.82 -0.56
N LYS A 41 2.19 -9.59 0.44
CA LYS A 41 2.42 -10.07 1.81
C LYS A 41 2.06 -11.54 2.01
N GLY A 42 1.34 -12.16 1.06
CA GLY A 42 1.02 -13.59 1.09
C GLY A 42 -0.15 -13.96 0.20
N GLY A 43 -0.16 -15.19 -0.33
CA GLY A 43 -1.17 -15.66 -1.29
C GLY A 43 -2.60 -15.77 -0.73
N ASN A 44 -2.79 -15.64 0.58
CA ASN A 44 -4.08 -15.60 1.25
C ASN A 44 -4.54 -14.17 1.62
N ILE A 45 -3.75 -13.14 1.30
CA ILE A 45 -4.08 -11.74 1.62
C ILE A 45 -4.84 -11.12 0.45
N HIS A 46 -6.09 -10.74 0.73
CA HIS A 46 -6.97 -10.10 -0.24
C HIS A 46 -7.37 -8.71 0.30
N PRO A 47 -6.91 -7.62 -0.31
CA PRO A 47 -7.26 -6.29 0.15
C PRO A 47 -8.76 -6.01 -0.09
N ILE A 48 -9.40 -5.35 0.88
CA ILE A 48 -10.81 -4.91 0.79
C ILE A 48 -10.82 -3.38 0.79
N PRO A 49 -10.58 -2.72 -0.36
CA PRO A 49 -10.55 -1.28 -0.41
C PRO A 49 -11.94 -0.67 -0.29
N GLY A 50 -12.04 0.45 0.41
CA GLY A 50 -13.23 1.29 0.38
C GLY A 50 -13.26 2.16 -0.88
N ALA A 51 -14.45 2.41 -1.41
CA ALA A 51 -14.69 3.35 -2.50
C ALA A 51 -15.94 4.17 -2.20
N LYS A 52 -15.89 5.47 -2.48
CA LYS A 52 -17.04 6.39 -2.37
C LYS A 52 -17.68 6.68 -3.72
N THR A 53 -16.97 6.40 -4.82
CA THR A 53 -17.47 6.56 -6.19
C THR A 53 -17.23 5.30 -7.03
N PRO A 54 -17.99 5.10 -8.12
CA PRO A 54 -17.76 3.99 -9.05
C PRO A 54 -16.36 4.00 -9.66
N GLU A 55 -15.81 5.17 -9.97
CA GLU A 55 -14.48 5.31 -10.59
C GLU A 55 -13.38 4.81 -9.64
N GLN A 56 -13.50 5.10 -8.34
CA GLN A 56 -12.59 4.56 -7.33
C GLN A 56 -12.69 3.04 -7.24
N ALA A 57 -13.90 2.47 -7.34
CA ALA A 57 -14.08 1.03 -7.33
C ALA A 57 -13.41 0.37 -8.56
N VAL A 58 -13.55 0.98 -9.74
CA VAL A 58 -12.89 0.53 -10.97
C VAL A 58 -11.37 0.65 -10.86
N GLU A 59 -10.84 1.78 -10.39
CA GLU A 59 -9.40 1.98 -10.19
C GLU A 59 -8.81 0.96 -9.22
N ASN A 60 -9.48 0.74 -8.08
CA ASN A 60 -9.07 -0.25 -7.09
C ASN A 60 -9.05 -1.67 -7.66
N ALA A 61 -10.07 -2.04 -8.45
CA ALA A 61 -10.16 -3.37 -9.07
C ALA A 61 -9.04 -3.59 -10.11
N ALA A 62 -8.68 -2.55 -10.87
CA ALA A 62 -7.60 -2.60 -11.85
C ALA A 62 -6.21 -2.85 -11.22
N ALA A 63 -6.05 -2.70 -9.90
CA ALA A 63 -4.82 -3.13 -9.21
C ALA A 63 -4.49 -4.61 -9.44
N MET A 64 -5.51 -5.45 -9.65
CA MET A 64 -5.33 -6.89 -9.89
C MET A 64 -4.63 -7.20 -11.22
N GLU A 65 -4.66 -6.29 -12.20
CA GLU A 65 -3.95 -6.44 -13.48
C GLU A 65 -2.43 -6.31 -13.32
N PHE A 66 -1.98 -5.57 -12.30
CA PHE A 66 -0.56 -5.45 -11.96
C PHE A 66 -0.06 -6.60 -11.10
N GLY A 67 -0.91 -7.12 -10.21
CA GLY A 67 -0.55 -8.20 -9.29
C GLY A 67 0.36 -7.73 -8.14
N PRO A 68 0.97 -8.68 -7.39
CA PRO A 68 1.89 -8.33 -6.30
C PRO A 68 3.12 -7.59 -6.84
N LEU A 69 3.67 -6.70 -6.01
CA LEU A 69 4.98 -6.09 -6.23
C LEU A 69 6.07 -7.17 -6.26
N SER A 70 7.16 -6.88 -6.98
CA SER A 70 8.31 -7.78 -7.00
C SER A 70 9.01 -7.80 -5.64
N GLU A 71 9.67 -8.93 -5.35
CA GLU A 71 10.47 -9.10 -4.12
C GLU A 71 11.53 -8.00 -3.96
N THR A 72 12.15 -7.57 -5.07
CA THR A 72 13.13 -6.47 -5.07
C THR A 72 12.51 -5.15 -4.62
N VAL A 73 11.34 -4.79 -5.16
CA VAL A 73 10.64 -3.55 -4.78
C VAL A 73 10.20 -3.63 -3.31
N MET A 74 9.72 -4.79 -2.88
CA MET A 74 9.36 -5.02 -1.48
C MET A 74 10.56 -4.85 -0.55
N ALA A 75 11.72 -5.39 -0.90
CA ALA A 75 12.95 -5.24 -0.12
C ALA A 75 13.37 -3.77 -0.02
N GLU A 76 13.31 -3.01 -1.11
CA GLU A 76 13.65 -1.59 -1.11
C GLU A 76 12.70 -0.76 -0.23
N ILE A 77 11.39 -1.02 -0.30
CA ILE A 77 10.38 -0.38 0.56
C ILE A 77 10.70 -0.62 2.05
N GLU A 78 11.10 -1.84 2.44
CA GLU A 78 11.46 -2.14 3.84
C GLU A 78 12.74 -1.44 4.30
N THR A 79 13.62 -1.00 3.40
CA THR A 79 14.79 -0.17 3.77
C THR A 79 14.43 1.30 3.99
N ILE A 80 13.35 1.78 3.39
CA ILE A 80 12.93 3.19 3.41
C ILE A 80 11.90 3.45 4.50
N LEU A 81 10.90 2.57 4.64
CA LEU A 81 9.81 2.75 5.60
C LEU A 81 10.29 2.56 7.05
N GLN A 82 9.93 3.52 7.90
CA GLN A 82 10.20 3.48 9.32
C GLN A 82 8.92 3.15 10.07
N ARG A 83 8.68 1.86 10.25
CA ARG A 83 7.50 1.33 10.95
C ARG A 83 7.87 0.27 11.99
N PRO A 84 7.06 0.08 13.04
CA PRO A 84 7.19 -1.08 13.90
C PRO A 84 7.13 -2.38 13.08
N PRO A 85 7.81 -3.45 13.53
CA PRO A 85 7.70 -4.74 12.87
C PRO A 85 6.23 -5.20 12.86
N GLU A 86 5.87 -5.96 11.84
CA GLU A 86 4.56 -6.60 11.78
C GLU A 86 4.36 -7.48 13.01
N GLY A 87 3.19 -7.36 13.63
CA GLY A 87 2.84 -8.18 14.79
C GLY A 87 2.63 -9.63 14.40
N GLU A 88 2.64 -10.51 15.41
CA GLU A 88 2.35 -11.93 15.20
C GLU A 88 0.95 -12.14 14.62
N PHE A 89 0.83 -13.16 13.76
CA PHE A 89 -0.46 -13.57 13.24
C PHE A 89 -1.33 -14.04 14.40
N ARG A 90 -2.46 -13.38 14.62
CA ARG A 90 -3.38 -13.79 15.68
C ARG A 90 -4.09 -15.06 15.25
N ALA A 91 -3.95 -16.12 16.04
CA ALA A 91 -4.80 -17.29 15.92
C ALA A 91 -6.27 -16.86 16.08
N ARG A 92 -7.16 -17.50 15.31
CA ARG A 92 -8.60 -17.25 15.34
C ARG A 92 -9.21 -17.65 16.68
#